data_AF-A0A7C9BHN4-F1
#
_entry.id   AF-A0A7C9BHN4-F1
#
_cell.length_a   1.000
_cell.length_b   1.000
_cell.length_c   1.000
_cell.angle_alpha   90.00
_cell.angle_beta   90.00
_cell.angle_gamma   90.00
#
_symmetry.space_group_name_H-M   'P 1'
#
loop_
_entity.id
_entity.type
_entity.pdbx_description
1 polymer ?
#
loop_
_entity_poly.entity_id
_entity_poly.type
_entity_poly.pdbx_seq_one_letter_code
_entity_poly.pdbx_strand_id
1 'polypeptide(L)' 'MQQPVQYEIEALDDEAIKSILSPFKGRHVRIAVQEVEKKAKPNQLDLYEKALEVRERFKNSKIDPNINLSDLANEVNL' A
#
# COMPACT_ATOMS: atom_id res chain seq x y z
N MET A 1 -6.23 8.48 -8.94
CA MET A 1 -6.12 7.17 -9.62
C MET A 1 -6.36 6.10 -8.57
N GLN A 2 -7.40 5.26 -8.70
CA GLN A 2 -7.67 4.21 -7.71
C GLN A 2 -6.82 2.98 -8.06
N GLN A 3 -6.06 2.46 -7.10
CA GLN A 3 -5.26 1.26 -7.28
C GLN A 3 -6.18 0.03 -7.26
N PRO A 4 -5.98 -0.96 -8.14
CA PRO A 4 -6.72 -2.21 -8.09
C PRO A 4 -6.40 -2.93 -6.77
N VAL A 5 -7.44 -3.36 -6.06
CA VAL A 5 -7.26 -4.12 -4.82
C VAL A 5 -7.13 -5.60 -5.17
N GLN A 6 -6.03 -6.22 -4.75
CA GLN A 6 -5.74 -7.63 -4.98
C GLN A 6 -6.00 -8.41 -3.69
N TYR A 7 -6.75 -9.49 -3.80
CA TYR A 7 -7.06 -10.42 -2.71
C TYR A 7 -6.55 -11.81 -3.05
N GLU A 8 -6.05 -12.54 -2.05
CA GLU A 8 -5.88 -13.99 -2.20
C GLU A 8 -7.25 -14.65 -2.12
N ILE A 9 -7.52 -15.60 -3.04
CA ILE A 9 -8.83 -16.25 -3.14
C ILE A 9 -9.22 -16.95 -1.83
N GLU A 10 -8.24 -17.50 -1.12
CA GLU A 10 -8.45 -18.17 0.18
C GLU A 10 -8.87 -17.21 1.30
N ALA A 11 -8.67 -15.90 1.13
CA ALA A 11 -9.02 -14.86 2.10
C ALA A 11 -10.32 -14.10 1.76
N LEU A 12 -11.02 -14.50 0.69
CA LEU A 12 -12.29 -13.91 0.26
C LEU A 12 -13.47 -14.69 0.86
N ASP A 13 -13.88 -14.32 2.07
CA ASP A 13 -15.12 -14.80 2.69
C ASP A 13 -16.27 -13.77 2.56
N ASP A 14 -17.46 -14.16 3.01
CA ASP A 14 -18.66 -13.32 2.96
C ASP A 14 -18.50 -12.00 3.72
N GLU A 15 -17.66 -11.96 4.75
CA GLU A 15 -17.41 -10.77 5.57
C GLU A 15 -16.47 -9.81 4.83
N ALA A 16 -15.41 -10.33 4.21
CA ALA A 16 -14.49 -9.58 3.37
C ALA A 16 -15.23 -8.94 2.18
N ILE A 17 -16.11 -9.70 1.50
CA ILE A 17 -16.91 -9.19 0.39
C ILE A 17 -17.82 -8.05 0.86
N LYS A 18 -18.50 -8.20 2.01
CA LYS A 18 -19.34 -7.14 2.57
C LYS A 18 -18.52 -5.90 2.91
N SER A 19 -17.31 -6.05 3.45
CA SER A 19 -16.41 -4.95 3.76
C SER A 19 -15.99 -4.18 2.50
N ILE A 20 -15.67 -4.88 1.41
CA ILE A 20 -15.32 -4.28 0.11
C ILE A 20 -16.48 -3.48 -0.46
N LEU A 21 -17.71 -3.98 -0.31
CA LEU A 21 -18.90 -3.37 -0.93
C LEU A 21 -19.57 -2.30 -0.07
N SER A 22 -19.34 -2.30 1.25
CA SER A 22 -19.93 -1.37 2.20
C SER A 22 -19.73 0.12 1.82
N PRO A 23 -18.54 0.56 1.38
CA PRO A 23 -18.32 1.95 0.95
C PRO A 23 -19.11 2.37 -0.29
N PHE A 24 -19.62 1.41 -1.07
CA PHE A 24 -20.33 1.67 -2.32
C PHE A 24 -21.86 1.51 -2.21
N LYS A 25 -22.37 1.32 -1.00
CA LYS A 25 -23.80 1.16 -0.73
C LYS A 25 -24.61 2.31 -1.36
N GLY A 26 -25.62 1.96 -2.17
CA GLY A 26 -26.48 2.94 -2.86
C GLY A 26 -25.96 3.41 -4.23
N ARG A 27 -24.88 2.83 -4.76
CA ARG A 27 -24.38 3.09 -6.12
C ARG A 27 -24.42 1.83 -6.97
N HIS A 28 -24.56 2.00 -8.29
CA HIS A 28 -24.34 0.90 -9.23
C HIS A 28 -22.84 0.68 -9.42
N VAL A 29 -22.34 -0.48 -9.01
CA VAL A 29 -20.92 -0.84 -9.11
C VAL A 29 -20.76 -2.02 -10.06
N ARG A 30 -19.77 -1.93 -10.96
CA ARG A 30 -19.30 -3.06 -11.77
C ARG A 30 -18.04 -3.63 -11.12
N ILE A 31 -18.11 -4.90 -10.70
CA ILE A 31 -16.96 -5.63 -10.17
C ILE A 31 -16.36 -6.44 -11.32
N ALA A 32 -15.05 -6.29 -11.56
CA ALA A 32 -14.32 -7.10 -12.53
C ALA A 32 -13.31 -7.95 -11.77
N VAL A 33 -13.43 -9.28 -11.90
CA VAL A 33 -12.46 -10.22 -11.34
C VAL A 33 -11.47 -10.56 -12.45
N GLN A 34 -10.18 -10.39 -12.17
CA GLN A 34 -9.10 -10.77 -13.06
C GLN A 34 -8.13 -11.64 -12.28
N GLU A 35 -7.79 -12.78 -12.86
CA GLU A 35 -6.69 -13.59 -12.35
C GLU A 35 -5.39 -12.85 -12.66
N VAL A 36 -4.68 -12.48 -11.60
CA VAL A 36 -3.35 -11.88 -11.70
C VAL A 36 -2.35 -12.96 -11.35
N GLU A 37 -1.45 -13.25 -12.28
CA GLU A 37 -0.28 -14.08 -11.97
C GLU A 37 0.43 -13.48 -10.76
N LYS A 38 0.63 -14.29 -9.71
CA LYS A 38 1.43 -13.88 -8.57
C LYS A 38 2.79 -13.48 -9.11
N LYS A 39 3.09 -12.17 -9.12
CA LYS A 39 4.45 -11.69 -9.37
C LYS A 39 5.36 -12.47 -8.44
N ALA A 40 6.37 -13.12 -9.02
CA ALA A 40 7.35 -13.87 -8.25
C ALA A 40 7.81 -13.02 -7.06
N LYS A 41 7.96 -13.66 -5.88
CA LYS A 41 8.50 -12.97 -4.70
C LYS A 41 9.76 -12.21 -5.14
N PRO A 42 9.87 -10.91 -4.85
CA PRO A 42 11.01 -10.13 -5.30
C PRO A 42 12.29 -10.81 -4.84
N ASN A 43 13.25 -10.95 -5.74
CA ASN A 43 14.54 -11.56 -5.43
C ASN A 43 15.22 -10.72 -4.33
N GLN A 44 16.01 -11.34 -3.46
CA GLN A 44 16.77 -10.62 -2.42
C GLN A 44 17.67 -9.54 -3.03
N LEU A 45 18.19 -9.80 -4.23
CA LEU A 45 18.98 -8.82 -4.99
C LEU A 45 18.13 -7.59 -5.37
N ASP A 46 16.92 -7.79 -5.90
CA ASP A 46 16.03 -6.69 -6.29
C ASP A 46 15.61 -5.84 -5.08
N LEU A 47 15.40 -6.47 -3.92
CA LEU A 47 15.11 -5.77 -2.67
C LEU A 47 16.30 -4.93 -2.21
N TYR A 48 17.51 -5.49 -2.32
CA TYR A 48 18.74 -4.80 -1.97
C TYR A 48 18.99 -3.58 -2.87
N GLU A 49 18.80 -3.72 -4.19
CA GLU A 49 18.94 -2.61 -5.13
C GLU A 49 17.94 -1.47 -4.86
N LYS A 50 16.67 -1.81 -4.57
CA LYS A 50 15.67 -0.80 -4.17
C LYS A 50 16.02 -0.11 -2.86
N ALA A 51 16.55 -0.85 -1.89
CA ALA A 51 17.00 -0.27 -0.63
C ALA A 51 18.18 0.70 -0.83
N LEU A 52 19.12 0.39 -1.74
CA LEU A 52 20.22 1.28 -2.10
C LEU A 52 19.72 2.57 -2.76
N GLU A 53 18.73 2.49 -3.66
CA GLU A 53 18.14 3.67 -4.29
C GLU A 53 17.51 4.60 -3.24
N VAL A 54 16.75 4.04 -2.30
CA VAL A 54 16.18 4.81 -1.18
C VAL A 54 17.29 5.44 -0.35
N ARG A 55 18.34 4.68 0.00
CA ARG A 55 19.47 5.21 0.77
C ARG A 55 20.15 6.38 0.06
N GLU A 56 20.37 6.31 -1.26
CA GLU A 56 20.96 7.42 -2.02
C GLU A 56 20.04 8.65 -2.06
N ARG A 57 18.72 8.46 -2.18
CA ARG A 57 17.75 9.57 -2.12
C ARG A 57 17.81 10.32 -0.78
N PHE A 58 18.06 9.62 0.33
CA PHE A 58 18.14 10.21 1.67
C PHE A 58 19.56 10.51 2.14
N LYS A 59 20.59 10.29 1.31
CA LYS A 59 22.01 10.45 1.68
C LYS A 59 22.38 11.85 2.16
N ASN A 60 21.70 12.87 1.66
CA ASN A 60 21.90 14.27 2.03
C ASN A 60 20.83 14.80 2.99
N SER A 61 19.90 13.94 3.44
CA SER A 61 18.87 14.32 4.38
C SER A 61 19.47 14.38 5.79
N LYS A 62 19.47 15.57 6.38
CA LYS A 62 19.77 15.76 7.79
C LYS A 62 18.49 15.49 8.57
N ILE A 63 18.36 14.28 9.11
CA ILE A 63 17.29 13.97 10.07
C ILE A 63 17.75 14.53 11.41
N ASP A 64 17.03 15.52 11.94
CA ASP A 64 17.26 16.01 13.29
C ASP A 64 16.87 14.91 14.28
N PRO A 65 17.80 14.37 15.08
CA PRO A 65 17.49 13.30 16.02
C PRO A 65 16.55 13.72 17.15
N ASN A 66 16.34 15.02 17.35
CA ASN A 66 15.41 15.55 18.35
C ASN A 66 14.03 15.87 17.76
N ILE A 67 13.78 15.56 16.49
CA ILE A 67 12.49 15.80 15.87
C ILE A 67 11.43 14.89 16.49
N ASN A 68 10.36 15.48 17.04
CA ASN A 68 9.22 14.70 17.49
C ASN A 68 8.33 14.37 16.28
N LEU A 69 8.47 13.15 15.79
CA LEU A 69 7.71 12.65 14.63
C LEU A 69 6.19 12.68 14.87
N SER A 70 5.75 12.64 16.13
CA SER A 70 4.33 12.70 16.50
C SER A 70 3.74 14.09 16.25
N ASP A 71 4.52 15.13 16.53
CA ASP A 71 4.08 16.52 16.32
C ASP A 71 4.02 16.83 14.82
N LEU A 72 5.02 16.35 14.06
CA LEU A 72 5.07 16.49 12.60
C LEU A 72 3.89 15.79 11.91
N ALA A 73 3.49 14.61 12.40
CA ALA A 73 2.38 13.85 11.83
C ALA A 73 1.02 14.54 12.02
N ASN A 74 0.87 15.33 13.09
CA ASN A 74 -0.34 16.10 13.36
C ASN A 74 -0.42 17.36 12.50
N GLU A 75 0.70 18.01 12.18
CA GLU A 75 0.72 19.22 11.34
C GLU A 75 0.38 18.95 9.86
N VAL A 76 0.74 17.78 9.33
CA VAL A 76 0.47 17.39 7.92
C VAL A 76 -1.00 16.97 7.70
N ASN A 77 -1.76 16.79 8.78
CA ASN A 77 -3.17 16.37 8.74
C ASN A 77 -4.18 17.54 8.84
N LEU A 78 -3.71 18.79 8.71
CA LEU A 78 -4.52 20.02 8.61
C LEU A 78 -4.71 20.43 7.14
#